data_AF-A0A0A7GEM8-F1
#
_entry.id   AF-A0A0A7GEM8-F1
#
_cell.length_a   1.000
_cell.length_b   1.000
_cell.length_c   1.000
_cell.angle_alpha   90.00
_cell.angle_beta   90.00
_cell.angle_gamma   90.00
#
_symmetry.space_group_name_H-M   'P 1'
#
loop_
_entity.id
_entity.type
_entity.pdbx_description
1 polymer ?
#
loop_
_entity_poly.entity_id
_entity_poly.type
_entity_poly.pdbx_seq_one_letter_code
_entity_poly.pdbx_strand_id
1 'polypeptide(L)'
;MKVKSPLEVYKFLPQTNCGECGYDTCMSFAAQIIDRSVKPTDCPPLVEKAKTDKKFEKKLNELVELTSPEIAEVVIGTGESAVKIGGEDVLHRHELTFFNPPPFFFDVWDTLDEAQIDERCKKVVEYRKFYVGDYITLEGIAVRCTSNDPEKFRSVAKKVSEYGKPMILISLNPECMRAALEEVADKRPLIYAATEDNWKDFLQLALEFNVPVTLRSRNLDTLKSMAKTFKDAGVKEIVLDPVTEPLGDGLRGTFERVVQLRRTGILGEDKDIAYPIMVTPIAAWLVEGDEVTKGYWEAVIAGTFIVKYADVMIFRNLEQYTVMPSVILRYNIYTDPRTPVQVEPGLREINSPGPEDPVFITTNFALTYYTVESDLSSNNIKGWLLVLDTEGLGVEVSVAGGQFTAAKVKDLIQQTGIEQKVNHKNLVIPGLAARLQGAIEDETGWSVFVGPMDSGRIKGWLEKNWPPESKE
;
A
#
# COMPACT_ATOMS: atom_id res chain seq x y z
N MET A 1 1.63 16.56 9.80
CA MET A 1 2.92 16.71 10.51
C MET A 1 3.37 18.14 10.31
N LYS A 2 3.53 18.87 11.41
CA LYS A 2 3.85 20.31 11.39
C LYS A 2 5.35 20.58 11.17
N VAL A 3 6.19 19.58 11.45
CA VAL A 3 7.64 19.62 11.21
C VAL A 3 8.00 19.05 9.83
N LYS A 4 8.90 19.73 9.12
CA LYS A 4 9.27 19.35 7.74
C LYS A 4 10.74 18.97 7.57
N SER A 5 11.54 19.11 8.62
CA SER A 5 12.97 18.81 8.57
C SER A 5 13.44 18.02 9.80
N PRO A 6 14.39 17.08 9.63
CA PRO A 6 15.01 16.40 10.77
C PRO A 6 15.63 17.38 11.78
N LEU A 7 16.10 18.54 11.31
CA LEU A 7 16.66 19.58 12.16
C LEU A 7 15.65 20.19 13.14
N GLU A 8 14.38 20.32 12.75
CA GLU A 8 13.31 20.79 13.65
C GLU A 8 13.05 19.77 14.76
N VAL A 9 12.96 18.49 14.40
CA VAL A 9 12.81 17.37 15.36
C VAL A 9 14.01 17.30 16.30
N TYR A 10 15.22 17.44 15.78
CA TYR A 10 16.47 17.36 16.54
C TYR A 10 16.56 18.37 17.71
N LYS A 11 15.88 19.51 17.63
CA LYS A 11 15.82 20.51 18.72
C LYS A 11 15.10 20.00 19.98
N PHE A 12 14.18 19.05 19.80
CA PHE A 12 13.41 18.44 20.89
C PHE A 12 14.08 17.20 21.48
N LEU A 13 15.01 16.58 20.75
CA LEU A 13 15.74 15.41 21.22
C LEU A 13 16.77 15.74 22.33
N PRO A 14 17.26 14.73 23.07
CA PRO A 14 18.29 14.92 24.10
C PRO A 14 19.68 15.30 23.58
N GLN A 15 19.95 15.12 22.29
CA GLN A 15 21.21 15.47 21.63
C GLN A 15 22.45 14.75 22.21
N THR A 16 22.26 13.56 22.78
CA THR A 16 23.33 12.77 23.41
C THR A 16 24.09 11.87 22.43
N ASN A 17 23.49 11.53 21.27
CA ASN A 17 24.02 10.56 20.31
C ASN A 17 24.44 9.23 20.96
N CYS A 18 23.65 8.76 21.93
CA CYS A 18 23.98 7.60 22.75
C CYS A 18 23.81 6.23 22.06
N GLY A 19 23.11 6.16 20.92
CA GLY A 19 22.83 4.89 20.22
C GLY A 19 21.73 4.02 20.82
N GLU A 20 21.18 4.36 22.00
CA GLU A 20 20.19 3.52 22.72
C GLU A 20 18.87 3.30 21.96
N CYS A 21 18.56 4.13 20.98
CA CYS A 21 17.39 3.98 20.10
C CYS A 21 17.68 3.14 18.84
N GLY A 22 18.88 2.55 18.73
CA GLY A 22 19.29 1.75 17.56
C GLY A 22 19.86 2.57 16.39
N TYR A 23 20.01 3.88 16.54
CA TYR A 23 20.57 4.77 15.51
C TYR A 23 21.83 5.49 15.99
N ASP A 24 22.82 5.60 15.10
CA ASP A 24 24.15 6.16 15.41
C ASP A 24 24.12 7.60 15.94
N THR A 25 23.15 8.40 15.50
CA THR A 25 23.01 9.80 15.93
C THR A 25 21.56 10.17 16.20
N CYS A 26 21.34 11.15 17.06
CA CYS A 26 20.02 11.75 17.25
C CYS A 26 19.49 12.41 15.97
N MET A 27 20.37 12.84 15.04
CA MET A 27 19.94 13.37 13.74
C MET A 27 19.39 12.25 12.83
N SER A 28 20.04 11.08 12.84
CA SER A 28 19.53 9.89 12.15
C SER A 28 18.17 9.48 12.70
N PHE A 29 18.01 9.41 14.03
CA PHE A 29 16.71 9.16 14.66
C PHE A 29 15.66 10.23 14.31
N ALA A 30 16.05 11.50 14.25
CA ALA A 30 15.15 12.58 13.84
C ALA A 30 14.66 12.43 12.40
N ALA A 31 15.50 11.96 11.47
CA ALA A 31 15.09 11.65 10.10
C ALA A 31 14.08 10.51 10.07
N GLN A 32 14.31 9.47 10.88
CA GLN A 32 13.41 8.31 10.98
C GLN A 32 12.04 8.67 11.57
N ILE A 33 11.97 9.67 12.47
CA ILE A 33 10.68 10.24 12.92
C ILE A 33 9.94 10.92 11.76
N ILE A 34 10.63 11.71 10.93
CA ILE A 34 10.03 12.38 9.76
C ILE A 34 9.51 11.36 8.75
N ASP A 35 10.26 10.28 8.53
CA ASP A 35 9.86 9.16 7.65
C ASP A 35 8.85 8.21 8.31
N ARG A 36 8.47 8.47 9.57
CA ARG A 36 7.50 7.70 10.38
C ARG A 36 7.84 6.23 10.60
N SER A 37 9.10 5.87 10.43
CA SER A 37 9.58 4.53 10.78
C SER A 37 9.66 4.32 12.29
N VAL A 38 9.74 5.41 13.07
CA VAL A 38 9.78 5.40 14.54
C VAL A 38 8.98 6.56 15.14
N LYS A 39 8.62 6.42 16.43
CA LYS A 39 7.91 7.43 17.22
C LYS A 39 8.87 8.22 18.11
N PRO A 40 8.52 9.45 18.52
CA PRO A 40 9.28 10.19 19.53
C PRO A 40 9.51 9.42 20.84
N THR A 41 8.57 8.56 21.21
CA THR A 41 8.62 7.70 22.39
C THR A 41 9.62 6.55 22.28
N ASP A 42 10.15 6.29 21.10
CA ASP A 42 11.13 5.21 20.86
C ASP A 42 12.57 5.65 21.19
N CYS A 43 12.73 6.84 21.79
CA CYS A 43 13.98 7.31 22.37
C CYS A 43 13.95 7.10 23.89
N PRO A 44 14.56 6.00 24.43
CA PRO A 44 14.55 5.74 25.87
C PRO A 44 15.10 6.92 26.71
N PRO A 45 16.22 7.58 26.32
CA PRO A 45 16.72 8.74 27.07
C PRO A 45 15.75 9.93 27.12
N LEU A 46 14.93 10.13 26.08
CA LEU A 46 13.95 11.21 26.06
C LEU A 46 12.80 10.89 27.02
N VAL A 47 12.30 9.66 26.98
CA VAL A 47 11.20 9.19 27.85
C VAL A 47 11.62 9.14 29.31
N GLU A 48 12.79 8.61 29.63
CA GLU A 48 13.27 8.53 31.02
C GLU A 48 13.54 9.92 31.61
N LYS A 49 14.10 10.85 30.82
CA LYS A 49 14.25 12.24 31.26
C LYS A 49 12.89 12.93 31.41
N ALA A 50 11.92 12.64 30.55
CA ALA A 50 10.57 13.20 30.67
C ALA A 50 9.86 12.81 31.99
N LYS A 51 10.18 11.65 32.58
CA LYS A 51 9.62 11.24 33.89
C LYS A 51 10.14 12.08 35.06
N THR A 52 11.33 12.67 34.94
CA THR A 52 12.05 13.32 36.06
C THR A 52 12.25 14.82 35.85
N ASP A 53 12.28 15.30 34.61
CA ASP A 53 12.48 16.69 34.23
C ASP A 53 11.31 17.21 33.39
N LYS A 54 10.55 18.15 33.97
CA LYS A 54 9.41 18.83 33.32
C LYS A 54 9.76 19.49 31.99
N LYS A 55 11.01 19.90 31.78
CA LYS A 55 11.46 20.45 30.50
C LYS A 55 11.47 19.39 29.40
N PHE A 56 11.93 18.19 29.71
CA PHE A 56 11.93 17.06 28.77
C PHE A 56 10.53 16.49 28.57
N GLU A 57 9.69 16.50 29.62
CA GLU A 57 8.26 16.17 29.51
C GLU A 57 7.56 17.08 28.49
N LYS A 58 7.74 18.40 28.63
CA LYS A 58 7.19 19.38 27.69
C LYS A 58 7.72 19.18 26.28
N LYS A 59 9.04 18.96 26.11
CA LYS A 59 9.65 18.70 24.80
C LYS A 59 9.08 17.44 24.14
N LEU A 60 8.90 16.35 24.91
CA LEU A 60 8.34 15.11 24.40
C LEU A 60 6.89 15.32 23.95
N ASN A 61 6.06 16.00 24.76
CA ASN A 61 4.67 16.28 24.41
C ASN A 61 4.55 17.18 23.17
N GLU A 62 5.34 18.26 23.10
CA GLU A 62 5.39 19.13 21.92
C GLU A 62 5.87 18.37 20.68
N LEU A 63 6.89 17.52 20.83
CA LEU A 63 7.39 16.72 19.71
C LEU A 63 6.34 15.71 19.23
N VAL A 64 5.66 15.01 20.14
CA VAL A 64 4.55 14.10 19.80
C VAL A 64 3.44 14.87 19.07
N GLU A 65 3.07 16.06 19.53
CA GLU A 65 2.04 16.87 18.84
C GLU A 65 2.50 17.32 17.45
N LEU A 66 3.73 17.82 17.30
CA LEU A 66 4.27 18.31 16.04
C LEU A 66 4.47 17.20 15.00
N THR A 67 4.80 16.00 15.48
CA THR A 67 5.04 14.80 14.66
C THR A 67 3.77 13.98 14.43
N SER A 68 2.68 14.31 15.12
CA SER A 68 1.39 13.64 14.90
C SER A 68 0.91 13.89 13.47
N PRO A 69 0.26 12.89 12.86
CA PRO A 69 -0.32 13.04 11.54
C PRO A 69 -1.41 14.11 11.53
N GLU A 70 -1.66 14.72 10.36
CA GLU A 70 -2.80 15.64 10.26
C GLU A 70 -4.12 14.92 10.44
N ILE A 71 -4.23 13.71 9.88
CA ILE A 71 -5.34 12.78 10.03
C ILE A 71 -4.98 11.73 11.07
N ALA A 72 -5.83 11.50 12.07
CA ALA A 72 -5.59 10.47 13.08
C ALA A 72 -5.29 9.09 12.44
N GLU A 73 -4.41 8.33 13.09
CA GLU A 73 -4.15 6.93 12.73
C GLU A 73 -5.04 6.02 13.57
N VAL A 74 -5.65 5.01 12.94
CA VAL A 74 -6.44 3.97 13.59
C VAL A 74 -5.85 2.61 13.23
N VAL A 75 -5.82 1.70 14.20
CA VAL A 75 -5.31 0.34 13.99
C VAL A 75 -6.45 -0.66 14.12
N ILE A 76 -6.61 -1.50 13.09
CA ILE A 76 -7.60 -2.58 13.05
C ILE A 76 -6.86 -3.91 13.13
N GLY A 77 -7.25 -4.77 14.06
CA GLY A 77 -6.56 -6.04 14.30
C GLY A 77 -5.45 -5.96 15.35
N THR A 78 -4.74 -7.08 15.49
CA THR A 78 -3.65 -7.28 16.45
C THR A 78 -2.49 -8.04 15.80
N GLY A 79 -1.27 -7.87 16.33
CA GLY A 79 -0.09 -8.61 15.85
C GLY A 79 0.36 -8.19 14.45
N GLU A 80 1.02 -9.10 13.73
CA GLU A 80 1.60 -8.83 12.41
C GLU A 80 0.55 -8.61 11.30
N SER A 81 -0.66 -9.11 11.48
CA SER A 81 -1.74 -8.92 10.51
C SER A 81 -2.50 -7.61 10.71
N ALA A 82 -2.25 -6.87 11.80
CA ALA A 82 -2.91 -5.59 12.05
C ALA A 82 -2.64 -4.57 10.95
N VAL A 83 -3.67 -3.82 10.57
CA VAL A 83 -3.57 -2.77 9.56
C VAL A 83 -3.74 -1.39 10.18
N LYS A 84 -2.98 -0.43 9.65
CA LYS A 84 -3.07 0.99 10.01
C LYS A 84 -3.83 1.73 8.92
N ILE A 85 -4.74 2.62 9.32
CA ILE A 85 -5.52 3.46 8.41
C ILE A 85 -5.45 4.92 8.84
N GLY A 86 -5.61 5.83 7.89
CA GLY A 86 -5.40 7.26 8.11
C GLY A 86 -3.92 7.59 8.28
N GLY A 87 -3.61 8.52 9.19
CA GLY A 87 -2.22 8.96 9.35
C GLY A 87 -1.74 9.91 8.25
N GLU A 88 -2.59 10.36 7.33
CA GLU A 88 -2.14 11.19 6.20
C GLU A 88 -1.82 12.65 6.59
N ASP A 89 -0.88 13.26 5.86
CA ASP A 89 -0.42 14.65 6.08
C ASP A 89 -0.70 15.60 4.91
N VAL A 90 -0.78 15.06 3.71
CA VAL A 90 -0.81 15.85 2.47
C VAL A 90 -2.05 15.51 1.65
N LEU A 91 -2.46 16.45 0.80
CA LEU A 91 -3.58 16.22 -0.12
C LEU A 91 -3.12 15.61 -1.44
N HIS A 92 -1.85 15.80 -1.78
CA HIS A 92 -1.29 15.30 -3.02
C HIS A 92 0.00 14.56 -2.73
N ARG A 93 0.11 13.31 -3.22
CA ARG A 93 1.29 12.48 -2.98
C ARG A 93 2.61 13.14 -3.35
N HIS A 94 2.65 14.02 -4.36
CA HIS A 94 3.88 14.70 -4.78
C HIS A 94 4.38 15.77 -3.81
N GLU A 95 3.57 16.18 -2.82
CA GLU A 95 4.00 17.11 -1.76
C GLU A 95 4.89 16.41 -0.73
N LEU A 96 4.69 15.10 -0.54
CA LEU A 96 5.46 14.23 0.36
C LEU A 96 5.36 12.77 -0.13
N THR A 97 4.49 11.99 0.49
CA THR A 97 4.04 10.64 0.12
C THR A 97 2.72 10.39 0.85
N PHE A 98 1.97 9.37 0.42
CA PHE A 98 0.94 8.77 1.26
C PHE A 98 1.54 7.59 2.02
N PHE A 99 1.17 7.43 3.29
CA PHE A 99 1.88 6.52 4.21
C PHE A 99 1.19 5.19 4.41
N ASN A 100 -0.14 5.20 4.57
CA ASN A 100 -0.90 4.01 4.93
C ASN A 100 -1.85 3.62 3.78
N PRO A 101 -1.49 2.65 2.92
CA PRO A 101 -2.37 2.19 1.85
C PRO A 101 -3.70 1.67 2.40
N PRO A 102 -4.86 2.02 1.81
CA PRO A 102 -6.15 1.61 2.34
C PRO A 102 -6.29 0.08 2.28
N PRO A 103 -6.50 -0.60 3.41
CA PRO A 103 -6.76 -2.04 3.44
C PRO A 103 -8.11 -2.34 2.81
N PHE A 104 -8.18 -3.47 2.12
CA PHE A 104 -9.39 -3.97 1.49
C PHE A 104 -10.00 -5.07 2.35
N PHE A 105 -11.25 -4.83 2.78
CA PHE A 105 -12.05 -5.79 3.52
C PHE A 105 -13.13 -6.39 2.62
N PHE A 106 -13.19 -7.71 2.53
CA PHE A 106 -14.18 -8.39 1.69
C PHE A 106 -15.34 -8.92 2.53
N ASP A 107 -16.56 -8.64 2.10
CA ASP A 107 -17.74 -8.93 2.92
C ASP A 107 -18.00 -10.42 3.07
N VAL A 108 -18.43 -10.87 4.25
CA VAL A 108 -18.96 -12.22 4.51
C VAL A 108 -20.22 -12.00 5.33
N TRP A 109 -21.39 -12.41 4.84
CA TRP A 109 -22.64 -12.15 5.54
C TRP A 109 -23.16 -13.39 6.25
N ASP A 110 -23.76 -13.16 7.41
CA ASP A 110 -24.11 -14.21 8.37
C ASP A 110 -25.17 -15.21 7.89
N THR A 111 -25.92 -14.91 6.82
CA THR A 111 -26.88 -15.85 6.23
C THR A 111 -26.30 -16.78 5.16
N LEU A 112 -25.01 -16.64 4.83
CA LEU A 112 -24.32 -17.63 4.00
C LEU A 112 -24.29 -18.99 4.71
N ASP A 113 -24.26 -20.05 3.92
CA ASP A 113 -23.96 -21.38 4.48
C ASP A 113 -22.47 -21.49 4.85
N GLU A 114 -22.17 -22.52 5.62
CA GLU A 114 -20.84 -22.73 6.18
C GLU A 114 -19.76 -22.91 5.10
N ALA A 115 -20.08 -23.61 4.01
CA ALA A 115 -19.14 -23.88 2.93
C ALA A 115 -18.83 -22.60 2.14
N GLN A 116 -19.83 -21.75 1.91
CA GLN A 116 -19.68 -20.45 1.26
C GLN A 116 -18.84 -19.48 2.09
N ILE A 117 -19.04 -19.46 3.41
CA ILE A 117 -18.20 -18.69 4.33
C ILE A 117 -16.74 -19.12 4.19
N ASP A 118 -16.49 -20.44 4.22
CA ASP A 118 -15.15 -21.00 4.16
C ASP A 118 -14.46 -20.71 2.83
N GLU A 119 -15.15 -20.92 1.72
CA GLU A 119 -14.64 -20.63 0.38
C GLU A 119 -14.20 -19.17 0.28
N ARG A 120 -15.04 -18.26 0.75
CA ARG A 120 -14.83 -16.82 0.64
C ARG A 120 -13.70 -16.33 1.53
N CYS A 121 -13.62 -16.81 2.77
CA CYS A 121 -12.51 -16.48 3.67
C CYS A 121 -11.18 -17.01 3.15
N LYS A 122 -11.14 -18.26 2.63
CA LYS A 122 -9.94 -18.84 2.03
C LYS A 122 -9.45 -18.03 0.84
N LYS A 123 -10.34 -17.60 -0.06
CA LYS A 123 -9.98 -16.73 -1.20
C LYS A 123 -9.28 -15.45 -0.75
N VAL A 124 -9.70 -14.84 0.38
CA VAL A 124 -9.04 -13.65 0.93
C VAL A 124 -7.66 -13.98 1.50
N VAL A 125 -7.55 -15.05 2.29
CA VAL A 125 -6.30 -15.45 2.95
C VAL A 125 -5.23 -15.91 1.97
N GLU A 126 -5.64 -16.68 0.96
CA GLU A 126 -4.75 -17.31 -0.02
C GLU A 126 -4.41 -16.40 -1.19
N TYR A 127 -5.08 -15.24 -1.33
CA TYR A 127 -4.79 -14.30 -2.41
C TYR A 127 -3.34 -13.80 -2.32
N ARG A 128 -2.57 -14.06 -3.37
CA ARG A 128 -1.21 -13.56 -3.55
C ARG A 128 -0.98 -13.23 -5.01
N LYS A 129 -0.53 -12.01 -5.28
CA LYS A 129 -0.12 -11.58 -6.62
C LYS A 129 1.29 -11.00 -6.56
N PHE A 130 2.23 -11.65 -7.25
CA PHE A 130 3.56 -11.07 -7.44
C PHE A 130 3.47 -9.81 -8.30
N TYR A 131 4.04 -8.72 -7.81
CA TYR A 131 4.12 -7.44 -8.51
C TYR A 131 5.36 -6.68 -8.04
N VAL A 132 6.27 -6.38 -8.98
CA VAL A 132 7.45 -5.52 -8.75
C VAL A 132 8.28 -5.93 -7.53
N GLY A 133 8.57 -7.23 -7.40
CA GLY A 133 9.48 -7.75 -6.36
C GLY A 133 8.82 -8.13 -5.04
N ASP A 134 7.52 -7.89 -4.89
CA ASP A 134 6.77 -8.25 -3.70
C ASP A 134 5.48 -9.02 -4.04
N TYR A 135 4.89 -9.66 -3.03
CA TYR A 135 3.57 -10.28 -3.13
C TYR A 135 2.52 -9.37 -2.51
N ILE A 136 1.65 -8.83 -3.36
CA ILE A 136 0.46 -8.13 -2.91
C ILE A 136 -0.54 -9.15 -2.36
N THR A 137 -1.07 -8.87 -1.17
CA THR A 137 -2.07 -9.70 -0.46
C THR A 137 -3.34 -8.90 -0.17
N LEU A 138 -4.36 -9.56 0.37
CA LEU A 138 -5.59 -8.91 0.83
C LEU A 138 -5.61 -8.84 2.36
N GLU A 139 -6.12 -7.73 2.90
CA GLU A 139 -5.90 -7.37 4.30
C GLU A 139 -6.94 -7.89 5.27
N GLY A 140 -8.24 -7.90 4.91
CA GLY A 140 -9.27 -8.16 5.92
C GLY A 140 -10.60 -8.71 5.41
N ILE A 141 -11.47 -9.03 6.38
CA ILE A 141 -12.80 -9.59 6.14
C ILE A 141 -13.85 -8.73 6.86
N ALA A 142 -14.92 -8.36 6.15
CA ALA A 142 -16.02 -7.55 6.67
C ALA A 142 -17.23 -8.44 7.00
N VAL A 143 -17.42 -8.81 8.26
CA VAL A 143 -18.53 -9.69 8.68
C VAL A 143 -19.82 -8.90 8.80
N ARG A 144 -20.82 -9.22 7.97
CA ARG A 144 -22.10 -8.52 7.89
C ARG A 144 -23.23 -9.27 8.59
N CYS A 145 -23.90 -8.59 9.51
CA CYS A 145 -25.16 -9.02 10.07
C CYS A 145 -26.30 -8.72 9.09
N THR A 146 -26.73 -9.73 8.34
CA THR A 146 -27.90 -9.66 7.44
C THR A 146 -29.11 -10.38 8.01
N SER A 147 -28.90 -11.28 8.97
CA SER A 147 -29.96 -11.99 9.67
C SER A 147 -30.66 -11.15 10.75
N ASN A 148 -29.97 -10.14 11.28
CA ASN A 148 -30.36 -9.41 12.49
C ASN A 148 -30.57 -10.32 13.72
N ASP A 149 -29.90 -11.47 13.75
CA ASP A 149 -29.90 -12.44 14.84
C ASP A 149 -28.55 -12.39 15.58
N PRO A 150 -28.54 -12.06 16.90
CA PRO A 150 -27.30 -11.94 17.66
C PRO A 150 -26.46 -13.21 17.73
N GLU A 151 -27.07 -14.38 17.87
CA GLU A 151 -26.36 -15.65 18.03
C GLU A 151 -25.79 -16.12 16.69
N LYS A 152 -26.54 -15.94 15.60
CA LYS A 152 -26.04 -16.21 14.26
C LYS A 152 -24.85 -15.30 13.93
N PHE A 153 -24.96 -14.01 14.20
CA PHE A 153 -23.86 -13.07 13.94
C PHE A 153 -22.63 -13.35 14.81
N ARG A 154 -22.81 -13.67 16.11
CA ARG A 154 -21.74 -14.14 17.02
C ARG A 154 -21.00 -15.33 16.45
N SER A 155 -21.74 -16.38 16.04
CA SER A 155 -21.13 -17.61 15.52
C SER A 155 -20.30 -17.39 14.27
N VAL A 156 -20.78 -16.56 13.34
CA VAL A 156 -20.08 -16.26 12.09
C VAL A 156 -18.87 -15.36 12.35
N ALA A 157 -18.98 -14.35 13.22
CA ALA A 157 -17.85 -13.52 13.62
C ALA A 157 -16.71 -14.35 14.24
N LYS A 158 -17.06 -15.26 15.16
CA LYS A 158 -16.11 -16.20 15.75
C LYS A 158 -15.43 -17.05 14.69
N LYS A 159 -16.20 -17.68 13.80
CA LYS A 159 -15.66 -18.52 12.73
C LYS A 159 -14.71 -17.75 11.81
N VAL A 160 -15.10 -16.55 11.37
CA VAL A 160 -14.25 -15.70 10.51
C VAL A 160 -12.96 -15.29 11.23
N SER A 161 -12.98 -15.12 12.56
CA SER A 161 -11.78 -14.76 13.34
C SER A 161 -10.66 -15.80 13.28
N GLU A 162 -11.00 -17.07 13.04
CA GLU A 162 -10.03 -18.18 12.98
C GLU A 162 -9.14 -18.10 11.73
N TYR A 163 -9.51 -17.28 10.73
CA TYR A 163 -8.71 -17.04 9.52
C TYR A 163 -7.54 -16.06 9.74
N GLY A 164 -7.43 -15.45 10.92
CA GLY A 164 -6.27 -14.65 11.33
C GLY A 164 -6.10 -13.30 10.63
N LYS A 165 -7.10 -12.87 9.85
CA LYS A 165 -7.13 -11.55 9.20
C LYS A 165 -7.89 -10.53 10.08
N PRO A 166 -7.48 -9.24 10.07
CA PRO A 166 -8.30 -8.15 10.59
C PRO A 166 -9.73 -8.20 10.11
N MET A 167 -10.64 -7.71 10.94
CA MET A 167 -12.07 -7.74 10.65
C MET A 167 -12.79 -6.43 10.94
N ILE A 168 -13.82 -6.19 10.12
CA ILE A 168 -14.84 -5.16 10.37
C ILE A 168 -16.13 -5.90 10.70
N LEU A 169 -16.74 -5.60 11.85
CA LEU A 169 -18.07 -6.11 12.21
C LEU A 169 -19.12 -5.10 11.76
N ILE A 170 -20.06 -5.53 10.91
CA ILE A 170 -21.06 -4.67 10.27
C ILE A 170 -22.45 -5.05 10.78
N SER A 171 -23.00 -4.24 11.68
CA SER A 171 -24.38 -4.29 12.14
C SER A 171 -24.81 -2.92 12.65
N LEU A 172 -26.05 -2.51 12.40
CA LEU A 172 -26.63 -1.32 13.05
C LEU A 172 -27.38 -1.67 14.35
N ASN A 173 -27.55 -2.97 14.64
CA ASN A 173 -28.20 -3.45 15.85
C ASN A 173 -27.15 -3.62 16.97
N PRO A 174 -27.26 -2.85 18.08
CA PRO A 174 -26.33 -2.95 19.20
C PRO A 174 -26.28 -4.33 19.86
N GLU A 175 -27.39 -5.07 19.88
CA GLU A 175 -27.45 -6.42 20.47
C GLU A 175 -26.60 -7.41 19.67
N CYS A 176 -26.74 -7.39 18.33
CA CYS A 176 -25.88 -8.19 17.46
C CYS A 176 -24.41 -7.78 17.61
N MET A 177 -24.12 -6.47 17.60
CA MET A 177 -22.76 -5.98 17.72
C MET A 177 -22.10 -6.44 19.03
N ARG A 178 -22.82 -6.34 20.15
CA ARG A 178 -22.37 -6.84 21.45
C ARG A 178 -22.10 -8.34 21.42
N ALA A 179 -23.03 -9.14 20.89
CA ALA A 179 -22.88 -10.59 20.85
C ALA A 179 -21.63 -11.02 20.08
N ALA A 180 -21.31 -10.36 18.96
CA ALA A 180 -20.06 -10.60 18.23
C ALA A 180 -18.83 -10.12 19.03
N LEU A 181 -18.85 -8.91 19.59
CA LEU A 181 -17.72 -8.36 20.35
C LEU A 181 -17.33 -9.21 21.57
N GLU A 182 -18.31 -9.80 22.26
CA GLU A 182 -18.06 -10.73 23.37
C GLU A 182 -17.16 -11.92 22.97
N GLU A 183 -17.15 -12.32 21.69
CA GLU A 183 -16.28 -13.40 21.21
C GLU A 183 -15.00 -12.94 20.53
N VAL A 184 -14.96 -11.75 19.92
CA VAL A 184 -13.83 -11.35 19.07
C VAL A 184 -13.21 -10.00 19.41
N ALA A 185 -13.58 -9.36 20.53
CA ALA A 185 -13.00 -8.08 20.94
C ALA A 185 -11.48 -8.16 21.17
N ASP A 186 -10.94 -9.32 21.55
CA ASP A 186 -9.50 -9.55 21.68
C ASP A 186 -8.77 -9.43 20.33
N LYS A 187 -9.46 -9.64 19.20
CA LYS A 187 -8.96 -9.42 17.84
C LYS A 187 -9.04 -7.96 17.41
N ARG A 188 -9.59 -7.08 18.26
CA ARG A 188 -9.71 -5.64 18.04
C ARG A 188 -10.34 -5.28 16.67
N PRO A 189 -11.57 -5.73 16.40
CA PRO A 189 -12.29 -5.42 15.16
C PRO A 189 -12.64 -3.93 15.07
N LEU A 190 -12.84 -3.42 13.87
CA LEU A 190 -13.54 -2.14 13.66
C LEU A 190 -15.04 -2.38 13.66
N ILE A 191 -15.78 -1.68 14.52
CA ILE A 191 -17.24 -1.80 14.57
C ILE A 191 -17.89 -0.77 13.64
N TYR A 192 -18.88 -1.24 12.90
CA TYR A 192 -19.61 -0.48 11.89
C TYR A 192 -21.13 -0.68 12.10
N ALA A 193 -21.93 0.35 12.36
CA ALA A 193 -21.53 1.75 12.58
C ALA A 193 -22.49 2.47 13.52
N ALA A 194 -21.96 3.48 14.21
CA ALA A 194 -22.75 4.46 14.95
C ALA A 194 -23.42 5.44 13.96
N THR A 195 -24.73 5.61 14.10
CA THR A 195 -25.58 6.55 13.35
C THR A 195 -26.30 7.47 14.33
N GLU A 196 -27.05 8.44 13.80
CA GLU A 196 -27.88 9.36 14.58
C GLU A 196 -28.86 8.64 15.53
N ASP A 197 -29.29 7.43 15.16
CA ASP A 197 -30.30 6.66 15.89
C ASP A 197 -29.73 5.77 17.00
N ASN A 198 -28.47 5.30 16.86
CA ASN A 198 -27.90 4.28 17.73
C ASN A 198 -26.55 4.67 18.39
N TRP A 199 -26.11 5.93 18.22
CA TRP A 199 -24.76 6.35 18.61
C TRP A 199 -24.45 6.16 20.10
N LYS A 200 -25.43 6.25 20.99
CA LYS A 200 -25.22 6.06 22.44
C LYS A 200 -24.77 4.65 22.77
N ASP A 201 -25.44 3.67 22.17
CA ASP A 201 -25.13 2.26 22.39
C ASP A 201 -23.77 1.93 21.77
N PHE A 202 -23.50 2.42 20.56
CA PHE A 202 -22.19 2.23 19.91
C PHE A 202 -21.04 2.92 20.63
N LEU A 203 -21.28 4.08 21.24
CA LEU A 203 -20.31 4.75 22.09
C LEU A 203 -19.98 3.88 23.31
N GLN A 204 -21.00 3.32 23.97
CA GLN A 204 -20.79 2.42 25.09
C GLN A 204 -20.02 1.17 24.67
N LEU A 205 -20.38 0.55 23.53
CA LEU A 205 -19.66 -0.63 23.01
C LEU A 205 -18.19 -0.33 22.71
N ALA A 206 -17.90 0.80 22.05
CA ALA A 206 -16.53 1.20 21.73
C ALA A 206 -15.67 1.39 22.99
N LEU A 207 -16.23 2.01 24.03
CA LEU A 207 -15.54 2.23 25.31
C LEU A 207 -15.37 0.94 26.12
N GLU A 208 -16.42 0.12 26.20
CA GLU A 208 -16.44 -1.11 26.98
C GLU A 208 -15.47 -2.16 26.43
N PHE A 209 -15.48 -2.35 25.11
CA PHE A 209 -14.63 -3.33 24.44
C PHE A 209 -13.29 -2.75 23.96
N ASN A 210 -13.08 -1.43 24.08
CA ASN A 210 -11.87 -0.72 23.65
C ASN A 210 -11.49 -1.01 22.18
N VAL A 211 -12.49 -0.88 21.30
CA VAL A 211 -12.38 -1.15 19.86
C VAL A 211 -12.59 0.11 19.03
N PRO A 212 -11.96 0.23 17.84
CA PRO A 212 -12.21 1.34 16.93
C PRO A 212 -13.64 1.33 16.40
N VAL A 213 -14.22 2.51 16.15
CA VAL A 213 -15.63 2.68 15.74
C VAL A 213 -15.79 3.54 14.50
N THR A 214 -16.69 3.12 13.61
CA THR A 214 -17.11 3.91 12.45
C THR A 214 -18.34 4.76 12.79
N LEU A 215 -18.28 6.06 12.48
CA LEU A 215 -19.39 7.00 12.56
C LEU A 215 -19.93 7.25 11.15
N ARG A 216 -21.24 7.07 10.97
CA ARG A 216 -21.88 7.14 9.66
C ARG A 216 -22.98 8.20 9.64
N SER A 217 -22.84 9.18 8.75
CA SER A 217 -23.92 10.10 8.36
C SER A 217 -23.62 10.70 6.99
N ARG A 218 -24.67 10.97 6.21
CA ARG A 218 -24.56 11.71 4.95
C ARG A 218 -24.31 13.20 5.19
N ASN A 219 -24.69 13.71 6.36
CA ASN A 219 -24.50 15.10 6.75
C ASN A 219 -23.14 15.27 7.46
N LEU A 220 -22.29 16.13 6.90
CA LEU A 220 -20.94 16.36 7.44
C LEU A 220 -20.94 17.08 8.80
N ASP A 221 -21.92 17.95 9.05
CA ASP A 221 -22.08 18.61 10.36
C ASP A 221 -22.47 17.60 11.43
N THR A 222 -23.37 16.66 11.09
CA THR A 222 -23.72 15.56 12.00
C THR A 222 -22.51 14.66 12.26
N LEU A 223 -21.76 14.26 11.22
CA LEU A 223 -20.53 13.49 11.39
C LEU A 223 -19.55 14.18 12.34
N LYS A 224 -19.32 15.49 12.16
CA LYS A 224 -18.46 16.28 13.04
C LYS A 224 -18.95 16.30 14.48
N SER A 225 -20.25 16.53 14.67
CA SER A 225 -20.88 16.55 16.00
C SER A 225 -20.72 15.20 16.73
N MET A 226 -20.95 14.10 16.00
CA MET A 226 -20.75 12.75 16.54
C MET A 226 -19.27 12.48 16.84
N ALA A 227 -18.35 12.82 15.92
CA ALA A 227 -16.92 12.63 16.12
C ALA A 227 -16.41 13.37 17.37
N LYS A 228 -16.81 14.63 17.54
CA LYS A 228 -16.53 15.39 18.75
C LYS A 228 -17.10 14.73 20.01
N THR A 229 -18.35 14.28 19.95
CA THR A 229 -19.00 13.60 21.10
C THR A 229 -18.25 12.34 21.51
N PHE A 230 -17.84 11.52 20.56
CA PHE A 230 -17.07 10.29 20.82
C PHE A 230 -15.69 10.59 21.37
N LYS A 231 -15.00 11.58 20.80
CA LYS A 231 -13.69 12.06 21.26
C LYS A 231 -13.75 12.58 22.69
N ASP A 232 -14.72 13.44 23.01
CA ASP A 232 -14.90 14.03 24.35
C ASP A 232 -15.28 12.96 25.39
N ALA A 233 -15.97 11.90 24.97
CA ALA A 233 -16.26 10.72 25.80
C ALA A 233 -15.08 9.77 25.97
N GLY A 234 -13.95 10.02 25.30
CA GLY A 234 -12.69 9.27 25.47
C GLY A 234 -12.42 8.20 24.41
N VAL A 235 -13.23 8.10 23.35
CA VAL A 235 -12.95 7.21 22.21
C VAL A 235 -11.81 7.79 21.38
N LYS A 236 -10.71 7.04 21.29
CA LYS A 236 -9.48 7.49 20.62
C LYS A 236 -9.48 7.22 19.12
N GLU A 237 -10.13 6.14 18.70
CA GLU A 237 -10.03 5.61 17.34
C GLU A 237 -11.38 5.65 16.64
N ILE A 238 -11.54 6.66 15.79
CA ILE A 238 -12.77 6.98 15.08
C ILE A 238 -12.50 6.88 13.58
N VAL A 239 -13.44 6.32 12.83
CA VAL A 239 -13.44 6.28 11.37
C VAL A 239 -14.72 6.96 10.87
N LEU A 240 -14.65 7.74 9.80
CA LEU A 240 -15.80 8.47 9.24
C LEU A 240 -16.31 7.77 7.98
N ASP A 241 -17.60 7.47 7.93
CA ASP A 241 -18.30 7.03 6.72
C ASP A 241 -19.30 8.13 6.27
N PRO A 242 -18.94 8.92 5.23
CA PRO A 242 -19.84 9.93 4.66
C PRO A 242 -20.95 9.35 3.77
N VAL A 243 -21.18 8.03 3.82
CA VAL A 243 -22.10 7.27 2.95
C VAL A 243 -21.61 7.24 1.51
N THR A 244 -21.34 6.05 0.99
CA THR A 244 -21.01 5.84 -0.43
C THR A 244 -22.27 5.58 -1.24
N GLU A 245 -22.50 6.40 -2.26
CA GLU A 245 -23.58 6.26 -3.24
C GLU A 245 -22.95 5.96 -4.61
N PRO A 246 -23.41 4.92 -5.34
CA PRO A 246 -22.57 4.31 -6.39
C PRO A 246 -22.65 4.95 -7.77
N LEU A 247 -23.68 5.78 -8.06
CA LEU A 247 -23.95 6.26 -9.43
C LEU A 247 -24.39 7.72 -9.48
N GLY A 248 -24.20 8.35 -10.66
CA GLY A 248 -24.75 9.65 -11.01
C GLY A 248 -24.47 10.74 -9.98
N ASP A 249 -25.50 11.51 -9.64
CA ASP A 249 -25.42 12.57 -8.63
C ASP A 249 -25.05 12.03 -7.22
N GLY A 250 -25.37 10.78 -6.93
CA GLY A 250 -24.94 10.11 -5.69
C GLY A 250 -23.43 9.91 -5.63
N LEU A 251 -22.82 9.40 -6.70
CA LEU A 251 -21.36 9.23 -6.78
C LEU A 251 -20.65 10.57 -6.72
N ARG A 252 -21.19 11.58 -7.43
CA ARG A 252 -20.71 12.96 -7.34
C ARG A 252 -20.77 13.49 -5.89
N GLY A 253 -21.91 13.32 -5.22
CA GLY A 253 -22.06 13.74 -3.83
C GLY A 253 -21.11 13.01 -2.88
N THR A 254 -20.85 11.72 -3.12
CA THR A 254 -19.85 10.95 -2.35
C THR A 254 -18.45 11.55 -2.53
N PHE A 255 -18.07 11.83 -3.78
CA PHE A 255 -16.78 12.45 -4.10
C PHE A 255 -16.62 13.80 -3.39
N GLU A 256 -17.63 14.66 -3.48
CA GLU A 256 -17.62 15.98 -2.84
C GLU A 256 -17.46 15.85 -1.31
N ARG A 257 -18.20 14.95 -0.66
CA ARG A 257 -18.10 14.72 0.80
C ARG A 257 -16.73 14.21 1.23
N VAL A 258 -16.17 13.20 0.55
CA VAL A 258 -14.85 12.64 0.89
C VAL A 258 -13.74 13.68 0.72
N VAL A 259 -13.76 14.42 -0.40
CA VAL A 259 -12.78 15.50 -0.64
C VAL A 259 -12.92 16.62 0.39
N GLN A 260 -14.14 17.01 0.73
CA GLN A 260 -14.39 18.04 1.73
C GLN A 260 -13.89 17.61 3.12
N LEU A 261 -14.15 16.37 3.54
CA LEU A 261 -13.65 15.83 4.81
C LEU A 261 -12.13 15.92 4.87
N ARG A 262 -11.42 15.40 3.86
CA ARG A 262 -9.96 15.42 3.86
C ARG A 262 -9.40 16.83 3.86
N ARG A 263 -9.93 17.72 3.00
CA ARG A 263 -9.48 19.11 2.93
C ARG A 263 -9.74 19.87 4.23
N THR A 264 -10.87 19.62 4.88
CA THR A 264 -11.21 20.29 6.14
C THR A 264 -10.32 19.79 7.28
N GLY A 265 -10.04 18.49 7.35
CA GLY A 265 -9.13 17.93 8.35
C GLY A 265 -7.68 18.42 8.19
N ILE A 266 -7.19 18.54 6.96
CA ILE A 266 -5.79 18.96 6.68
C ILE A 266 -5.66 20.49 6.56
N LEU A 267 -6.29 21.10 5.55
CA LEU A 267 -6.12 22.54 5.27
C LEU A 267 -6.94 23.43 6.21
N GLY A 268 -8.10 22.93 6.66
CA GLY A 268 -8.93 23.63 7.63
C GLY A 268 -8.45 23.45 9.07
N GLU A 269 -7.47 22.56 9.30
CA GLU A 269 -6.93 22.19 10.61
C GLU A 269 -8.02 21.78 11.62
N ASP A 270 -9.15 21.26 11.14
CA ASP A 270 -10.29 20.91 11.96
C ASP A 270 -10.10 19.52 12.60
N LYS A 271 -9.52 19.51 13.80
CA LYS A 271 -9.22 18.29 14.56
C LYS A 271 -10.44 17.52 15.06
N ASP A 272 -11.66 18.03 14.86
CA ASP A 272 -12.88 17.31 15.21
C ASP A 272 -13.40 16.45 14.04
N ILE A 273 -12.81 16.60 12.85
CA ILE A 273 -13.14 15.78 11.67
C ILE A 273 -11.90 15.14 11.01
N ALA A 274 -10.71 15.36 11.58
CA ALA A 274 -9.44 14.85 11.07
C ALA A 274 -9.21 13.36 11.40
N TYR A 275 -10.08 12.50 10.86
CA TYR A 275 -10.09 11.06 11.09
C TYR A 275 -10.04 10.28 9.76
N PRO A 276 -9.65 8.99 9.80
CA PRO A 276 -9.70 8.13 8.62
C PRO A 276 -11.11 8.10 7.98
N ILE A 277 -11.17 8.05 6.66
CA ILE A 277 -12.41 8.01 5.87
C ILE A 277 -12.62 6.61 5.29
N MET A 278 -13.73 5.98 5.66
CA MET A 278 -14.20 4.76 5.03
C MET A 278 -14.98 5.07 3.75
N VAL A 279 -14.70 4.31 2.69
CA VAL A 279 -15.53 4.26 1.48
C VAL A 279 -15.98 2.82 1.28
N THR A 280 -17.21 2.61 0.83
CA THR A 280 -17.79 1.27 0.68
C THR A 280 -18.06 0.97 -0.81
N PRO A 281 -17.04 0.58 -1.61
CA PRO A 281 -17.23 0.15 -3.00
C PRO A 281 -18.33 -0.90 -3.19
N ILE A 282 -18.57 -1.75 -2.18
CA ILE A 282 -19.71 -2.68 -2.11
C ILE A 282 -21.07 -2.03 -2.39
N ALA A 283 -21.23 -0.71 -2.22
CA ALA A 283 -22.43 0.03 -2.61
C ALA A 283 -22.79 -0.15 -4.10
N ALA A 284 -21.83 -0.47 -4.97
CA ALA A 284 -22.08 -0.83 -6.37
C ALA A 284 -23.05 -2.02 -6.51
N TRP A 285 -23.17 -2.89 -5.51
CA TRP A 285 -24.07 -4.03 -5.56
C TRP A 285 -25.55 -3.68 -5.35
N LEU A 286 -25.84 -2.40 -5.05
CA LEU A 286 -27.20 -1.85 -5.01
C LEU A 286 -27.71 -1.40 -6.39
N VAL A 287 -26.83 -1.33 -7.40
CA VAL A 287 -27.22 -0.89 -8.74
C VAL A 287 -27.89 -2.03 -9.52
N GLU A 288 -28.68 -1.68 -10.54
CA GLU A 288 -29.20 -2.67 -11.49
C GLU A 288 -28.11 -3.10 -12.47
N GLY A 289 -28.08 -4.39 -12.81
CA GLY A 289 -27.09 -4.96 -13.73
C GLY A 289 -26.70 -6.40 -13.36
N ASP A 290 -25.99 -7.05 -14.27
CA ASP A 290 -25.35 -8.34 -14.02
C ASP A 290 -24.15 -8.20 -13.05
N GLU A 291 -23.63 -9.33 -12.58
CA GLU A 291 -22.52 -9.35 -11.61
C GLU A 291 -21.25 -8.68 -12.15
N VAL A 292 -20.99 -8.80 -13.45
CA VAL A 292 -19.82 -8.19 -14.10
C VAL A 292 -19.95 -6.67 -14.10
N THR A 293 -21.12 -6.14 -14.44
CA THR A 293 -21.42 -4.71 -14.42
C THR A 293 -21.31 -4.14 -13.00
N LYS A 294 -21.82 -4.87 -11.99
CA LYS A 294 -21.69 -4.50 -10.58
C LYS A 294 -20.23 -4.50 -10.13
N GLY A 295 -19.48 -5.55 -10.47
CA GLY A 295 -18.06 -5.66 -10.17
C GLY A 295 -17.20 -4.60 -10.88
N TYR A 296 -17.59 -4.18 -12.09
CA TYR A 296 -16.98 -3.06 -12.80
C TYR A 296 -17.20 -1.75 -12.04
N TRP A 297 -18.44 -1.44 -11.65
CA TRP A 297 -18.73 -0.23 -10.86
C TRP A 297 -18.05 -0.25 -9.50
N GLU A 298 -17.96 -1.42 -8.86
CA GLU A 298 -17.19 -1.58 -7.62
C GLU A 298 -15.71 -1.20 -7.82
N ALA A 299 -15.09 -1.67 -8.91
CA ALA A 299 -13.72 -1.30 -9.28
C ALA A 299 -13.58 0.20 -9.60
N VAL A 300 -14.57 0.82 -10.26
CA VAL A 300 -14.58 2.26 -10.57
C VAL A 300 -14.65 3.10 -9.29
N ILE A 301 -15.52 2.75 -8.35
CA ILE A 301 -15.65 3.44 -7.07
C ILE A 301 -14.34 3.28 -6.28
N ALA A 302 -13.83 2.05 -6.17
CA ALA A 302 -12.56 1.78 -5.53
C ALA A 302 -11.43 2.61 -6.15
N GLY A 303 -11.26 2.58 -7.47
CA GLY A 303 -10.20 3.33 -8.13
C GLY A 303 -10.29 4.84 -7.92
N THR A 304 -11.51 5.39 -7.93
CA THR A 304 -11.75 6.81 -7.64
C THR A 304 -11.26 7.17 -6.25
N PHE A 305 -11.62 6.38 -5.23
CA PHE A 305 -11.36 6.71 -3.84
C PHE A 305 -10.02 6.21 -3.30
N ILE A 306 -9.35 5.27 -3.98
CA ILE A 306 -7.92 4.98 -3.77
C ILE A 306 -7.11 6.24 -4.07
N VAL A 307 -7.42 6.90 -5.19
CA VAL A 307 -6.79 8.18 -5.57
C VAL A 307 -7.30 9.33 -4.70
N LYS A 308 -8.54 9.24 -4.19
CA LYS A 308 -9.20 10.28 -3.41
C LYS A 308 -9.57 9.79 -2.02
N TYR A 309 -8.53 9.67 -1.20
CA TYR A 309 -8.61 9.82 0.26
C TYR A 309 -9.39 8.76 1.04
N ALA A 310 -9.79 7.65 0.45
CA ALA A 310 -10.24 6.54 1.28
C ALA A 310 -9.07 5.95 2.06
N ASP A 311 -9.29 5.72 3.35
CA ASP A 311 -8.33 5.11 4.26
C ASP A 311 -8.68 3.65 4.56
N VAL A 312 -9.91 3.21 4.27
CA VAL A 312 -10.34 1.81 4.38
C VAL A 312 -11.49 1.56 3.41
N MET A 313 -11.53 0.37 2.83
CA MET A 313 -12.55 0.02 1.83
C MET A 313 -13.20 -1.32 2.07
N ILE A 314 -14.49 -1.41 1.77
CA ILE A 314 -15.29 -2.64 1.87
C ILE A 314 -15.77 -3.07 0.48
N PHE A 315 -15.37 -4.28 0.08
CA PHE A 315 -15.66 -4.91 -1.20
C PHE A 315 -16.57 -6.13 -1.04
N ARG A 316 -17.23 -6.51 -2.13
CA ARG A 316 -17.90 -7.80 -2.31
C ARG A 316 -17.31 -8.62 -3.44
N ASN A 317 -16.88 -8.03 -4.55
CA ASN A 317 -16.34 -8.85 -5.64
C ASN A 317 -14.92 -9.34 -5.32
N LEU A 318 -14.70 -10.65 -5.36
CA LEU A 318 -13.38 -11.29 -5.24
C LEU A 318 -12.80 -11.70 -6.60
N GLU A 319 -13.50 -11.43 -7.69
CA GLU A 319 -13.04 -11.76 -9.02
C GLU A 319 -11.83 -10.91 -9.44
N GLN A 320 -10.92 -11.53 -10.20
CA GLN A 320 -9.63 -10.93 -10.56
C GLN A 320 -9.79 -9.60 -11.33
N TYR A 321 -10.84 -9.44 -12.12
CA TYR A 321 -11.09 -8.21 -12.87
C TYR A 321 -11.48 -7.02 -11.99
N THR A 322 -11.91 -7.23 -10.74
CA THR A 322 -12.13 -6.16 -9.76
C THR A 322 -10.95 -6.01 -8.80
N VAL A 323 -10.41 -7.13 -8.30
CA VAL A 323 -9.36 -7.12 -7.28
C VAL A 323 -8.03 -6.64 -7.85
N MET A 324 -7.58 -7.21 -8.98
CA MET A 324 -6.27 -6.91 -9.56
C MET A 324 -6.06 -5.42 -9.90
N PRO A 325 -6.97 -4.73 -10.61
CA PRO A 325 -6.78 -3.30 -10.87
C PRO A 325 -6.80 -2.47 -9.59
N SER A 326 -7.59 -2.84 -8.59
CA SER A 326 -7.68 -2.12 -7.31
C SER A 326 -6.39 -2.23 -6.51
N VAL A 327 -5.83 -3.44 -6.38
CA VAL A 327 -4.59 -3.64 -5.60
C VAL A 327 -3.37 -3.03 -6.28
N ILE A 328 -3.29 -3.10 -7.63
CA ILE A 328 -2.20 -2.48 -8.40
C ILE A 328 -2.30 -0.95 -8.36
N LEU A 329 -3.50 -0.38 -8.51
CA LEU A 329 -3.68 1.06 -8.41
C LEU A 329 -3.32 1.57 -7.02
N ARG A 330 -3.72 0.86 -5.95
CA ARG A 330 -3.32 1.18 -4.57
C ARG A 330 -1.80 1.17 -4.43
N TYR A 331 -1.14 0.10 -4.89
CA TYR A 331 0.32 0.01 -4.85
C TYR A 331 0.98 1.22 -5.54
N ASN A 332 0.53 1.57 -6.74
CA ASN A 332 1.11 2.67 -7.52
C ASN A 332 0.87 4.05 -6.87
N ILE A 333 -0.32 4.30 -6.31
CA ILE A 333 -0.63 5.58 -5.67
C ILE A 333 0.16 5.78 -4.37
N TYR A 334 0.37 4.71 -3.61
CA TYR A 334 1.05 4.74 -2.31
C TYR A 334 2.55 4.43 -2.38
N THR A 335 3.10 4.18 -3.57
CA THR A 335 4.56 4.16 -3.76
C THR A 335 5.12 5.55 -3.47
N ASP A 336 6.23 5.64 -2.71
CA ASP A 336 6.87 6.91 -2.40
C ASP A 336 7.37 7.60 -3.69
N PRO A 337 6.88 8.80 -4.04
CA PRO A 337 7.33 9.50 -5.24
C PRO A 337 8.76 10.06 -5.15
N ARG A 338 9.36 10.10 -3.96
CA ARG A 338 10.69 10.68 -3.71
C ARG A 338 11.80 9.69 -4.05
N THR A 339 11.52 8.39 -4.03
CA THR A 339 12.50 7.31 -4.24
C THR A 339 12.01 6.34 -5.31
N PRO A 340 12.69 6.22 -6.45
CA PRO A 340 12.38 5.18 -7.44
C PRO A 340 12.55 3.79 -6.81
N VAL A 341 11.64 2.86 -7.13
CA VAL A 341 11.79 1.45 -6.73
C VAL A 341 12.89 0.82 -7.57
N GLN A 342 13.92 0.25 -6.93
CA GLN A 342 15.11 -0.29 -7.60
C GLN A 342 15.29 -1.77 -7.31
N VAL A 343 16.02 -2.45 -8.18
CA VAL A 343 16.51 -3.81 -8.01
C VAL A 343 18.03 -3.77 -7.89
N GLU A 344 18.62 -4.70 -7.13
CA GLU A 344 20.07 -4.79 -7.03
C GLU A 344 20.73 -4.96 -8.43
N PRO A 345 21.71 -4.12 -8.80
CA PRO A 345 22.46 -4.30 -10.05
C PRO A 345 23.19 -5.64 -10.13
N GLY A 346 23.59 -6.04 -11.33
CA GLY A 346 24.40 -7.25 -11.56
C GLY A 346 23.76 -8.24 -12.51
N LEU A 347 24.08 -9.53 -12.35
CA LEU A 347 23.67 -10.59 -13.27
C LEU A 347 22.48 -11.38 -12.71
N ARG A 348 21.56 -11.77 -13.59
CA ARG A 348 20.41 -12.64 -13.30
C ARG A 348 20.34 -13.79 -14.29
N GLU A 349 19.98 -14.95 -13.76
CA GLU A 349 19.83 -16.19 -14.52
C GLU A 349 18.35 -16.41 -14.81
N ILE A 350 17.96 -16.41 -16.09
CA ILE A 350 16.57 -16.62 -16.49
C ILE A 350 16.42 -18.03 -17.07
N ASN A 351 15.54 -18.83 -16.45
CA ASN A 351 15.19 -20.18 -16.88
C ASN A 351 16.38 -21.15 -17.03
N SER A 352 17.39 -21.05 -16.14
CA SER A 352 18.60 -21.91 -16.14
C SER A 352 19.37 -21.85 -17.48
N PRO A 353 19.97 -20.69 -17.79
CA PRO A 353 20.69 -20.47 -19.06
C PRO A 353 22.00 -21.26 -19.13
N GLY A 354 22.37 -21.68 -20.33
CA GLY A 354 23.64 -22.28 -20.67
C GLY A 354 24.60 -21.33 -21.41
N PRO A 355 25.76 -21.83 -21.86
CA PRO A 355 26.79 -20.99 -22.47
C PRO A 355 26.45 -20.40 -23.86
N GLU A 356 25.47 -20.97 -24.55
CA GLU A 356 25.01 -20.53 -25.89
C GLU A 356 23.80 -19.58 -25.83
N ASP A 357 23.22 -19.40 -24.63
CA ASP A 357 21.98 -18.66 -24.45
C ASP A 357 22.24 -17.14 -24.44
N PRO A 358 21.28 -16.33 -24.94
CA PRO A 358 21.46 -14.90 -25.14
C PRO A 358 21.77 -14.13 -23.85
N VAL A 359 22.62 -13.11 -23.98
CA VAL A 359 22.87 -12.10 -22.94
C VAL A 359 22.06 -10.86 -23.27
N PHE A 360 21.12 -10.51 -22.41
CA PHE A 360 20.34 -9.28 -22.45
C PHE A 360 20.90 -8.27 -21.45
N ILE A 361 20.65 -6.98 -21.69
CA ILE A 361 20.86 -5.94 -20.69
C ILE A 361 19.60 -5.09 -20.49
N THR A 362 19.35 -4.71 -19.24
CA THR A 362 18.28 -3.79 -18.82
C THR A 362 18.79 -2.86 -17.72
N THR A 363 17.92 -1.99 -17.22
CA THR A 363 18.21 -1.06 -16.11
C THR A 363 17.75 -1.60 -14.77
N ASN A 364 18.28 -1.07 -13.67
CA ASN A 364 17.89 -1.43 -12.31
C ASN A 364 16.59 -0.78 -11.80
N PHE A 365 15.88 -0.01 -12.63
CA PHE A 365 14.52 0.42 -12.31
C PHE A 365 13.59 -0.80 -12.21
N ALA A 366 12.94 -1.00 -11.05
CA ALA A 366 12.24 -2.24 -10.74
C ALA A 366 11.12 -2.57 -11.75
N LEU A 367 10.34 -1.56 -12.18
CA LEU A 367 9.30 -1.78 -13.20
C LEU A 367 9.88 -2.25 -14.53
N THR A 368 10.99 -1.66 -14.99
CA THR A 368 11.67 -2.10 -16.21
C THR A 368 12.24 -3.51 -16.05
N TYR A 369 12.94 -3.77 -14.95
CA TYR A 369 13.54 -5.08 -14.66
C TYR A 369 12.48 -6.18 -14.63
N TYR A 370 11.44 -6.05 -13.79
CA TYR A 370 10.43 -7.09 -13.63
C TYR A 370 9.56 -7.29 -14.87
N THR A 371 9.40 -6.26 -15.71
CA THR A 371 8.73 -6.42 -17.00
C THR A 371 9.57 -7.31 -17.93
N VAL A 372 10.87 -7.03 -18.07
CA VAL A 372 11.78 -7.85 -18.89
C VAL A 372 11.92 -9.26 -18.34
N GLU A 373 12.15 -9.40 -17.03
CA GLU A 373 12.28 -10.69 -16.35
C GLU A 373 11.02 -11.53 -16.53
N SER A 374 9.84 -10.96 -16.28
CA SER A 374 8.56 -11.67 -16.45
C SER A 374 8.36 -12.11 -17.89
N ASP A 375 8.63 -11.25 -18.89
CA ASP A 375 8.45 -11.61 -20.30
C ASP A 375 9.40 -12.74 -20.73
N LEU A 376 10.66 -12.73 -20.27
CA LEU A 376 11.61 -13.81 -20.53
C LEU A 376 11.16 -15.11 -19.85
N SER A 377 10.81 -15.03 -18.55
CA SER A 377 10.38 -16.15 -17.73
C SER A 377 9.10 -16.80 -18.27
N SER A 378 8.03 -16.02 -18.51
CA SER A 378 6.73 -16.55 -18.97
C SER A 378 6.77 -17.14 -20.37
N ASN A 379 7.74 -16.73 -21.20
CA ASN A 379 7.94 -17.28 -22.54
C ASN A 379 8.91 -18.47 -22.57
N ASN A 380 9.36 -18.98 -21.41
CA ASN A 380 10.36 -20.04 -21.28
C ASN A 380 11.67 -19.72 -22.03
N ILE A 381 12.03 -18.44 -22.13
CA ILE A 381 13.26 -18.00 -22.76
C ILE A 381 14.40 -18.19 -21.77
N LYS A 382 15.44 -18.91 -22.18
CA LYS A 382 16.69 -19.00 -21.44
C LYS A 382 17.56 -17.81 -21.79
N GLY A 383 18.16 -17.18 -20.79
CA GLY A 383 19.08 -16.08 -21.03
C GLY A 383 19.72 -15.56 -19.77
N TRP A 384 20.81 -14.83 -19.99
CA TRP A 384 21.52 -14.07 -18.98
C TRP A 384 21.01 -12.63 -19.02
N LEU A 385 20.58 -12.07 -17.90
CA LEU A 385 20.09 -10.69 -17.84
C LEU A 385 21.03 -9.83 -16.99
N LEU A 386 21.74 -8.93 -17.64
CA LEU A 386 22.55 -7.89 -17.02
C LEU A 386 21.65 -6.74 -16.58
N VAL A 387 21.73 -6.36 -15.31
CA VAL A 387 20.98 -5.27 -14.68
C VAL A 387 21.95 -4.13 -14.41
N LEU A 388 21.88 -3.09 -15.24
CA LEU A 388 22.73 -1.91 -15.16
C LEU A 388 22.24 -0.95 -14.07
N ASP A 389 23.16 -0.47 -13.23
CA ASP A 389 22.85 0.57 -12.26
C ASP A 389 22.65 1.93 -12.95
N THR A 390 21.38 2.34 -13.01
CA THR A 390 20.95 3.61 -13.56
C THR A 390 20.23 4.45 -12.51
N GLU A 391 20.52 4.23 -11.22
CA GLU A 391 19.92 4.96 -10.10
C GLU A 391 18.38 4.82 -10.08
N GLY A 392 17.87 3.67 -10.55
CA GLY A 392 16.43 3.41 -10.62
C GLY A 392 15.71 4.11 -11.77
N LEU A 393 16.43 4.53 -12.81
CA LEU A 393 15.83 5.14 -14.01
C LEU A 393 15.60 4.11 -15.11
N GLY A 394 14.45 4.19 -15.79
CA GLY A 394 14.14 3.36 -16.95
C GLY A 394 15.08 3.60 -18.15
N VAL A 395 15.03 2.72 -19.15
CA VAL A 395 15.98 2.70 -20.28
C VAL A 395 16.09 4.05 -21.00
N GLU A 396 15.00 4.61 -21.51
CA GLU A 396 15.08 5.82 -22.33
C GLU A 396 15.60 7.04 -21.57
N VAL A 397 15.13 7.22 -20.33
CA VAL A 397 15.55 8.33 -19.46
C VAL A 397 17.01 8.18 -19.04
N SER A 398 17.45 6.97 -18.69
CA SER A 398 18.85 6.72 -18.32
C SER A 398 19.81 6.88 -19.51
N VAL A 399 19.37 6.52 -20.71
CA VAL A 399 20.11 6.78 -21.95
C VAL A 399 20.19 8.29 -22.23
N ALA A 400 19.12 9.04 -21.99
CA ALA A 400 19.09 10.50 -22.16
C ALA A 400 19.89 11.26 -21.09
N GLY A 401 19.81 10.84 -19.84
CA GLY A 401 20.45 11.46 -18.68
C GLY A 401 21.91 11.07 -18.48
N GLY A 402 22.44 10.11 -19.28
CA GLY A 402 23.84 9.69 -19.20
C GLY A 402 24.13 8.67 -18.10
N GLN A 403 23.11 8.05 -17.51
CA GLN A 403 23.26 6.93 -16.58
C GLN A 403 23.45 5.60 -17.29
N PHE A 404 22.95 5.43 -18.52
CA PHE A 404 23.20 4.26 -19.37
C PHE A 404 24.27 4.63 -20.41
N THR A 405 25.49 4.16 -20.21
CA THR A 405 26.65 4.49 -21.07
C THR A 405 27.48 3.24 -21.39
N ALA A 406 28.24 3.29 -22.50
CA ALA A 406 29.12 2.20 -22.91
C ALA A 406 30.15 1.81 -21.83
N ALA A 407 30.73 2.79 -21.14
CA ALA A 407 31.67 2.56 -20.03
C ALA A 407 31.01 1.77 -18.89
N LYS A 408 29.81 2.17 -18.44
CA LYS A 408 29.10 1.44 -17.39
C LYS A 408 28.68 0.03 -17.83
N VAL A 409 28.35 -0.18 -19.11
CA VAL A 409 28.08 -1.52 -19.64
C VAL A 409 29.33 -2.41 -19.57
N LYS A 410 30.49 -1.88 -19.96
CA LYS A 410 31.77 -2.58 -19.85
C LYS A 410 32.10 -2.95 -18.42
N ASP A 411 31.96 -1.99 -17.49
CA ASP A 411 32.18 -2.21 -16.07
C ASP A 411 31.27 -3.32 -15.54
N LEU A 412 29.98 -3.31 -15.91
CA LEU A 412 29.03 -4.34 -15.53
C LEU A 412 29.40 -5.73 -16.08
N ILE A 413 29.80 -5.83 -17.35
CA ILE A 413 30.26 -7.09 -17.96
C ILE A 413 31.46 -7.66 -17.18
N GLN A 414 32.43 -6.81 -16.85
CA GLN A 414 33.63 -7.21 -16.09
C GLN A 414 33.29 -7.62 -14.65
N GLN A 415 32.49 -6.82 -13.95
CA GLN A 415 32.09 -7.07 -12.56
C GLN A 415 31.27 -8.34 -12.41
N THR A 416 30.39 -8.63 -13.36
CA THR A 416 29.53 -9.82 -13.32
C THR A 416 30.22 -11.09 -13.79
N GLY A 417 31.35 -10.99 -14.49
CA GLY A 417 32.07 -12.13 -15.04
C GLY A 417 31.30 -12.89 -16.11
N ILE A 418 30.33 -12.26 -16.79
CA ILE A 418 29.49 -12.90 -17.81
C ILE A 418 30.32 -13.50 -18.95
N GLU A 419 31.48 -12.92 -19.26
CA GLU A 419 32.45 -13.45 -20.24
C GLU A 419 32.92 -14.89 -19.95
N GLN A 420 32.84 -15.34 -18.70
CA GLN A 420 33.24 -16.69 -18.29
C GLN A 420 32.07 -17.68 -18.33
N LYS A 421 30.83 -17.19 -18.50
CA LYS A 421 29.61 -18.00 -18.47
C LYS A 421 29.05 -18.31 -19.86
N VAL A 422 29.39 -17.50 -20.87
CA VAL A 422 28.98 -17.71 -22.28
C VAL A 422 30.20 -17.99 -23.17
N ASN A 423 29.98 -18.70 -24.27
CA ASN A 423 31.03 -19.01 -25.25
C ASN A 423 31.09 -18.00 -26.42
N HIS A 424 30.27 -16.95 -26.37
CA HIS A 424 30.14 -15.93 -27.39
C HIS A 424 30.27 -14.52 -26.78
N LYS A 425 30.44 -13.50 -27.62
CA LYS A 425 30.45 -12.08 -27.21
C LYS A 425 29.34 -11.32 -27.91
N ASN A 426 28.10 -11.70 -27.59
CA ASN A 426 26.89 -11.14 -28.21
C ASN A 426 26.00 -10.57 -27.09
N LEU A 427 25.68 -9.28 -27.18
CA LEU A 427 24.86 -8.58 -26.20
C LEU A 427 23.61 -8.02 -26.87
N VAL A 428 22.43 -8.31 -26.32
CA VAL A 428 21.16 -7.75 -26.77
C VAL A 428 20.80 -6.54 -25.92
N ILE A 429 20.81 -5.34 -26.51
CA ILE A 429 20.40 -4.10 -25.86
C ILE A 429 18.92 -3.81 -26.14
N PRO A 430 18.20 -3.07 -25.26
CA PRO A 430 16.84 -2.66 -25.53
C PRO A 430 16.77 -1.72 -26.76
N GLY A 431 15.67 -1.75 -27.50
CA GLY A 431 15.49 -0.89 -28.68
C GLY A 431 15.59 0.61 -28.36
N LEU A 432 15.19 1.02 -27.16
CA LEU A 432 15.31 2.41 -26.68
C LEU A 432 16.78 2.85 -26.44
N ALA A 433 17.71 1.91 -26.38
CA ALA A 433 19.15 2.15 -26.27
C ALA A 433 19.90 2.01 -27.61
N ALA A 434 19.20 1.83 -28.75
CA ALA A 434 19.81 1.55 -30.06
C ALA A 434 20.94 2.53 -30.44
N ARG A 435 20.82 3.80 -30.08
CA ARG A 435 21.84 4.82 -30.37
C ARG A 435 23.19 4.59 -29.69
N LEU A 436 23.24 3.73 -28.67
CA LEU A 436 24.45 3.36 -27.96
C LEU A 436 25.16 2.15 -28.57
N GLN A 437 24.58 1.49 -29.58
CA GLN A 437 25.10 0.24 -30.16
C GLN A 437 26.60 0.35 -30.50
N GLY A 438 26.97 1.25 -31.42
CA GLY A 438 28.37 1.38 -31.85
C GLY A 438 29.33 1.75 -30.72
N ALA A 439 28.92 2.64 -29.82
CA ALA A 439 29.75 3.02 -28.67
C ALA A 439 29.98 1.85 -27.70
N ILE A 440 28.97 0.99 -27.50
CA ILE A 440 29.11 -0.22 -26.67
C ILE A 440 30.01 -1.23 -27.39
N GLU A 441 29.86 -1.43 -28.70
CA GLU A 441 30.73 -2.33 -29.48
C GLU A 441 32.20 -1.90 -29.40
N ASP A 442 32.48 -0.62 -29.63
CA ASP A 442 33.83 -0.06 -29.58
C ASP A 442 34.48 -0.21 -28.19
N GLU A 443 33.71 0.00 -27.12
CA GLU A 443 34.23 0.02 -25.74
C GLU A 443 34.39 -1.40 -25.16
N THR A 444 33.46 -2.30 -25.47
CA THR A 444 33.38 -3.66 -24.90
C THR A 444 34.05 -4.72 -25.77
N GLY A 445 34.11 -4.51 -27.09
CA GLY A 445 34.50 -5.54 -28.06
C GLY A 445 33.48 -6.67 -28.24
N TRP A 446 32.26 -6.52 -27.69
CA TRP A 446 31.14 -7.43 -27.93
C TRP A 446 30.36 -6.99 -29.18
N SER A 447 29.79 -7.94 -29.91
CA SER A 447 28.79 -7.64 -30.95
C SER A 447 27.46 -7.28 -30.28
N VAL A 448 26.91 -6.12 -30.61
CA VAL A 448 25.70 -5.60 -29.97
C VAL A 448 24.53 -5.69 -30.92
N PHE A 449 23.45 -6.33 -30.47
CA PHE A 449 22.21 -6.50 -31.20
C PHE A 449 21.12 -5.62 -30.59
N VAL A 450 20.42 -4.87 -31.45
CA VAL A 450 19.30 -4.04 -31.01
C VAL A 450 18.04 -4.90 -30.93
N GLY A 451 17.61 -5.17 -29.70
CA GLY A 451 16.34 -5.83 -29.40
C GLY A 451 15.12 -4.94 -29.67
N PRO A 452 13.90 -5.44 -29.40
CA PRO A 452 12.69 -4.65 -29.54
C PRO A 452 12.63 -3.51 -28.50
N MET A 453 11.78 -2.51 -28.78
CA MET A 453 11.47 -1.44 -27.80
C MET A 453 10.64 -1.96 -26.62
N ASP A 454 9.86 -3.02 -26.83
CA ASP A 454 8.95 -3.63 -25.86
C ASP A 454 9.39 -5.08 -25.62
N SER A 455 9.58 -5.46 -24.36
CA SER A 455 10.09 -6.78 -23.96
C SER A 455 9.14 -7.92 -24.31
N GLY A 456 7.83 -7.66 -24.41
CA GLY A 456 6.85 -8.67 -24.82
C GLY A 456 7.08 -9.19 -26.25
N ARG A 457 7.92 -8.49 -27.03
CA ARG A 457 8.31 -8.89 -28.40
C ARG A 457 9.63 -9.64 -28.48
N ILE A 458 10.32 -9.87 -27.36
CA ILE A 458 11.63 -10.54 -27.35
C ILE A 458 11.52 -11.93 -27.96
N LYS A 459 10.48 -12.71 -27.65
CA LYS A 459 10.28 -14.06 -28.20
C LYS A 459 10.33 -14.06 -29.73
N GLY A 460 9.48 -13.24 -30.37
CA GLY A 460 9.43 -13.15 -31.84
C GLY A 460 10.68 -12.50 -32.46
N TRP A 461 11.43 -11.72 -31.68
CA TRP A 461 12.72 -11.19 -32.10
C TRP A 461 13.79 -12.30 -32.11
N LEU A 462 13.87 -13.13 -31.07
CA LEU A 462 14.83 -14.23 -30.98
C LEU A 462 14.65 -15.25 -32.10
N GLU A 463 13.42 -15.61 -32.44
CA GLU A 463 13.12 -16.55 -33.54
C GLU A 463 13.73 -16.14 -34.90
N LYS A 464 14.03 -14.85 -35.09
CA LYS A 464 14.58 -14.30 -36.33
C LYS A 464 16.05 -13.92 -36.23
N ASN A 465 16.55 -13.68 -35.03
CA ASN A 465 17.86 -13.06 -34.80
C ASN A 465 18.79 -13.89 -33.91
N TRP A 466 18.35 -15.05 -33.40
CA TRP A 466 19.14 -15.90 -32.51
C TRP A 466 19.06 -17.40 -32.84
N PRO A 467 20.19 -18.14 -32.86
CA PRO A 467 21.56 -17.65 -32.72
C PRO A 467 21.96 -16.80 -33.94
N PRO A 468 22.77 -15.74 -33.76
CA PRO A 468 23.23 -14.92 -34.87
C PRO A 468 24.12 -15.74 -35.82
N GLU A 469 24.01 -15.49 -37.12
CA GLU A 469 24.92 -16.09 -38.11
C GLU A 469 26.37 -15.72 -37.76
N SER A 470 27.27 -16.70 -37.82
CA SER A 470 28.70 -16.47 -37.58
C SER A 470 29.20 -15.43 -38.59
N LYS A 471 29.63 -14.26 -38.11
CA LYS A 471 30.42 -13.34 -38.93
C LYS A 471 31.75 -14.04 -39.23
N GLU A 472 31.92 -14.52 -40.46
CA GLU A 472 33.19 -15.04 -40.99
C GLU A 472 34.33 -14.01 -40.90
#